data_AF-A0A250JRM2-F1
#
_entry.id   AF-A0A250JRM2-F1
#
_cell.length_a   1.000
_cell.length_b   1.000
_cell.length_c   1.000
_cell.angle_alpha   90.00
_cell.angle_beta   90.00
_cell.angle_gamma   90.00
#
_symmetry.space_group_name_H-M   'P 1'
#
loop_
_entity.id
_entity.type
_entity.pdbx_description
1 polymer ?
#
loop_
_entity_poly.entity_id
_entity_poly.type
_entity_poly.pdbx_seq_one_letter_code
_entity_poly.pdbx_strand_id
1 'polypeptide(L)'
;MPTREVCLLISGDGEVLWCDASDSPLQLPDSRARWEAIWRLRDVLEEVAHSHPEGPLGFSAEDESTMAALTSALGKPLRFSVVAPEGMVARRQGRDVLVADEPWWAEALRSASGIRHTPGGLA
;
A
#
# COMPACT_ATOMS: atom_id res chain seq x y z
N MET A 1 18.08 1.69 9.97
CA MET A 1 16.83 1.90 10.73
C MET A 1 16.09 0.57 10.77
N PRO A 2 15.35 0.25 11.85
CA PRO A 2 14.46 -0.91 11.82
C PRO A 2 13.43 -0.75 10.69
N THR A 3 13.07 -1.87 10.06
CA THR A 3 12.00 -1.95 9.06
C THR A 3 10.64 -1.79 9.74
N ARG A 4 9.69 -1.20 9.02
CA ARG A 4 8.31 -1.02 9.48
C ARG A 4 7.37 -0.91 8.31
N GLU A 5 6.13 -1.35 8.47
CA GLU A 5 5.11 -1.15 7.46
C GLU A 5 4.61 0.30 7.44
N VAL A 6 4.41 0.83 6.24
CA VAL A 6 3.88 2.16 5.97
C VAL A 6 2.67 2.02 5.06
N CYS A 7 1.64 2.82 5.31
CA CYS A 7 0.45 2.93 4.48
C CYS A 7 0.31 4.35 3.93
N LEU A 8 -0.02 4.47 2.64
CA LEU A 8 -0.33 5.74 1.98
C LEU A 8 -1.76 5.73 1.46
N LEU A 9 -2.42 6.88 1.62
CA LEU A 9 -3.68 7.21 0.94
C LEU A 9 -3.36 8.17 -0.21
N ILE A 10 -3.75 7.81 -1.42
CA ILE A 10 -3.29 8.45 -2.66
C ILE A 10 -4.49 8.89 -3.50
N SER A 11 -4.41 10.08 -4.10
CA SER A 11 -5.42 10.62 -5.01
C SER A 11 -5.29 10.07 -6.44
N GLY A 12 -6.27 10.38 -7.30
CA GLY A 12 -6.28 9.92 -8.70
C GLY A 12 -5.13 10.44 -9.57
N ASP A 13 -4.57 11.59 -9.19
CA ASP A 13 -3.40 12.25 -9.78
C ASP A 13 -2.07 11.80 -9.15
N GLY A 14 -2.11 10.88 -8.18
CA GLY A 14 -0.91 10.31 -7.57
C GLY A 14 -0.29 11.16 -6.46
N GLU A 15 -1.04 12.13 -5.91
CA GLU A 15 -0.62 12.86 -4.70
C GLU A 15 -0.84 11.99 -3.45
N VAL A 16 0.14 12.02 -2.55
CA VAL A 16 0.03 11.37 -1.24
C VAL A 16 -0.78 12.28 -0.32
N LEU A 17 -2.02 11.89 -0.02
CA LEU A 17 -2.96 12.64 0.82
C LEU A 17 -2.70 12.46 2.32
N TRP A 18 -2.23 11.28 2.70
CA TRP A 18 -2.01 10.91 4.10
C TRP A 18 -1.09 9.69 4.20
N CYS A 19 -0.42 9.54 5.34
CA CYS A 19 0.54 8.48 5.64
C CYS A 19 0.35 7.96 7.07
N ASP A 20 0.37 6.63 7.24
CA ASP A 20 0.49 5.93 8.52
C ASP A 20 1.75 5.07 8.53
N ALA A 21 2.27 4.77 9.72
CA ALA A 21 3.29 3.75 9.89
C ALA A 21 3.04 2.95 11.16
N SER A 22 3.39 1.67 11.14
CA SER A 22 3.44 0.85 12.34
C SER A 22 4.84 0.86 12.98
N ASP A 23 4.94 0.19 14.13
CA ASP A 23 6.22 -0.16 14.75
C ASP A 23 6.67 -1.59 14.40
N SER A 24 6.04 -2.23 13.39
CA SER A 24 6.28 -3.63 12.99
C SER A 24 6.56 -3.73 11.50
N PRO A 25 7.52 -4.56 11.06
CA PRO A 25 7.74 -4.83 9.64
C PRO A 25 6.76 -5.84 9.04
N LEU A 26 5.84 -6.41 9.83
CA LEU A 26 4.97 -7.50 9.41
C LEU A 26 3.48 -7.19 9.52
N GLN A 27 3.12 -6.04 10.08
CA GLN A 27 1.71 -5.66 10.24
C GLN A 27 1.52 -4.16 10.41
N LEU A 28 0.43 -3.67 9.83
CA LEU A 28 -0.22 -2.41 10.15
C LEU A 28 -1.38 -2.69 11.11
N PRO A 29 -1.25 -2.40 12.41
CA PRO A 29 -2.34 -2.62 13.36
C PRO A 29 -3.54 -1.76 12.98
N ASP A 30 -4.73 -2.22 13.37
CA ASP A 30 -5.95 -1.44 13.23
C ASP A 30 -5.79 -0.05 13.86
N SER A 31 -6.15 0.99 13.12
CA SER A 31 -5.87 2.38 13.51
C SER A 31 -7.10 3.23 13.26
N ARG A 32 -7.66 3.76 14.36
CA ARG A 32 -8.75 4.73 14.30
C ARG A 32 -8.38 5.94 13.44
N ALA A 33 -7.14 6.43 13.55
CA ALA A 33 -6.68 7.57 12.76
C ALA A 33 -6.70 7.27 11.26
N ARG A 34 -6.31 6.05 10.87
CA ARG A 34 -6.36 5.60 9.47
C ARG A 34 -7.79 5.51 8.95
N TRP A 35 -8.71 4.94 9.73
CA TRP A 35 -10.13 4.90 9.36
C TRP A 35 -10.74 6.29 9.24
N GLU A 36 -10.43 7.21 10.16
CA GLU A 36 -10.90 8.60 10.10
C GLU A 36 -10.31 9.34 8.89
N ALA A 37 -9.05 9.08 8.53
CA ALA A 37 -8.43 9.64 7.34
C ALA A 37 -9.07 9.12 6.05
N ILE A 38 -9.26 7.80 5.93
CA ILE A 38 -9.95 7.15 4.81
C ILE A 38 -11.35 7.73 4.65
N TRP A 39 -12.12 7.80 5.74
CA TRP A 39 -13.46 8.35 5.68
C TRP A 39 -13.44 9.81 5.26
N ARG A 40 -12.61 10.66 5.88
CA ARG A 40 -12.50 12.09 5.54
C ARG A 40 -12.12 12.33 4.08
N LEU A 41 -11.24 11.49 3.51
CA LEU A 41 -10.69 11.64 2.16
C LEU A 41 -11.46 10.86 1.08
N ARG A 42 -12.54 10.15 1.45
CA ARG A 42 -13.29 9.21 0.58
C ARG A 42 -13.64 9.75 -0.81
N ASP A 43 -13.92 11.05 -0.94
CA ASP A 43 -14.34 11.64 -2.20
C ASP A 43 -13.17 11.77 -3.21
N VAL A 44 -11.93 11.87 -2.72
CA VAL A 44 -10.71 12.08 -3.53
C VAL A 44 -9.72 10.90 -3.48
N LEU A 45 -9.89 9.99 -2.51
CA LEU A 45 -9.05 8.80 -2.34
C LEU A 45 -9.28 7.82 -3.50
N GLU A 46 -8.25 7.50 -4.27
CA GLU A 46 -8.34 6.56 -5.40
C GLU A 46 -7.45 5.32 -5.21
N GLU A 47 -6.40 5.42 -4.39
CA GLU A 47 -5.48 4.32 -4.17
C GLU A 47 -5.03 4.22 -2.70
N VAL A 48 -5.03 3.00 -2.18
CA VAL A 48 -4.44 2.65 -0.88
C VAL A 48 -3.22 1.78 -1.15
N ALA A 49 -2.05 2.27 -0.75
CA ALA A 49 -0.80 1.53 -0.91
C ALA A 49 -0.21 1.20 0.46
N HIS A 50 0.43 0.04 0.59
CA HIS A 50 1.23 -0.27 1.76
C HIS A 50 2.52 -1.02 1.41
N SER A 51 3.43 -1.07 2.36
CA SER A 51 4.71 -1.75 2.20
C SER A 51 4.72 -3.11 2.90
N HIS A 52 5.41 -4.09 2.32
CA HIS A 52 5.87 -5.29 3.02
C HIS A 52 7.41 -5.27 3.08
N PRO A 53 8.02 -4.71 4.15
CA PRO A 53 9.46 -4.52 4.22
C PRO A 53 10.31 -5.77 4.13
N GLU A 54 9.74 -6.89 4.57
CA GLU A 54 10.39 -8.22 4.58
C GLU A 54 9.75 -9.16 3.55
N GLY A 55 8.91 -8.61 2.66
CA GLY A 55 8.08 -9.37 1.75
C GLY A 55 6.91 -10.08 2.46
N PRO A 56 6.14 -10.91 1.73
CA PRO A 56 6.29 -11.20 0.30
C PRO A 56 5.76 -10.05 -0.59
N LEU A 57 6.19 -10.04 -1.86
CA LEU A 57 5.58 -9.22 -2.90
C LEU A 57 4.21 -9.78 -3.29
N GLY A 58 3.15 -9.26 -2.65
CA GLY A 58 1.76 -9.64 -2.91
C GLY A 58 0.86 -9.37 -1.72
N PHE A 59 -0.45 -9.48 -1.91
CA PHE A 59 -1.43 -9.29 -0.84
C PHE A 59 -1.56 -10.53 0.05
N SER A 60 -1.58 -10.33 1.36
CA SER A 60 -1.90 -11.34 2.35
C SER A 60 -3.42 -11.55 2.46
N ALA A 61 -3.85 -12.59 3.19
CA ALA A 61 -5.27 -12.80 3.49
C ALA A 61 -5.87 -11.67 4.33
N GLU A 62 -5.07 -11.04 5.20
CA GLU A 62 -5.50 -9.89 6.00
C GLU A 62 -5.72 -8.66 5.12
N ASP A 63 -4.82 -8.41 4.16
CA ASP A 63 -4.98 -7.36 3.16
C ASP A 63 -6.27 -7.54 2.37
N GLU A 64 -6.50 -8.74 1.82
CA GLU A 64 -7.70 -9.04 1.03
C GLU A 64 -9.00 -8.78 1.82
N SER A 65 -9.01 -9.14 3.11
CA SER A 65 -10.16 -8.87 3.99
C SER A 65 -10.39 -7.37 4.20
N THR A 66 -9.32 -6.60 4.35
CA THR A 66 -9.37 -5.14 4.52
C THR A 66 -9.78 -4.44 3.23
N MET A 67 -9.24 -4.88 2.09
CA MET A 67 -9.59 -4.40 0.75
C MET A 67 -11.09 -4.59 0.47
N ALA A 68 -11.63 -5.76 0.81
CA ALA A 68 -13.06 -6.05 0.68
C ALA A 68 -13.90 -5.13 1.58
N ALA A 69 -13.51 -4.94 2.84
CA ALA A 69 -14.19 -4.04 3.76
C ALA A 69 -14.20 -2.58 3.26
N LEU A 70 -13.06 -2.08 2.78
CA LEU A 70 -12.92 -0.73 2.24
C LEU A 70 -13.78 -0.53 0.99
N THR A 71 -13.72 -1.47 0.04
CA THR A 71 -14.51 -1.41 -1.18
C THR A 71 -16.00 -1.40 -0.86
N SER A 72 -16.44 -2.25 0.09
CA SER A 72 -17.83 -2.31 0.50
C SER A 72 -18.29 -1.06 1.24
N ALA A 73 -17.45 -0.49 2.11
CA ALA A 73 -17.82 0.66 2.94
C ALA A 73 -17.86 1.99 2.15
N LEU A 74 -16.96 2.15 1.19
CA LEU A 74 -16.86 3.38 0.39
C LEU A 74 -17.81 3.38 -0.81
N GLY A 75 -18.29 2.21 -1.24
CA GLY A 75 -19.24 2.08 -2.34
C GLY A 75 -18.68 2.49 -3.71
N LYS A 76 -17.34 2.63 -3.83
CA LYS A 76 -16.64 2.99 -5.05
C LYS A 76 -15.39 2.11 -5.24
N PRO A 77 -14.92 1.90 -6.48
CA PRO A 77 -13.68 1.18 -6.70
C PRO A 77 -12.48 1.95 -6.10
N LEU A 78 -11.56 1.21 -5.50
CA LEU A 78 -10.24 1.68 -5.09
C LEU A 78 -9.16 0.83 -5.75
N ARG A 79 -8.03 1.44 -6.09
CA ARG A 79 -6.81 0.69 -6.40
C ARG A 79 -6.12 0.31 -5.09
N PHE A 80 -5.55 -0.89 -5.06
CA PHE A 80 -4.72 -1.35 -3.96
C PHE A 80 -3.34 -1.71 -4.50
N SER A 81 -2.30 -1.38 -3.75
CA SER A 81 -0.92 -1.62 -4.15
C SER A 81 -0.04 -2.05 -2.97
N VAL A 82 0.87 -2.98 -3.21
CA VAL A 82 1.90 -3.40 -2.27
C VAL A 82 3.27 -3.10 -2.86
N VAL A 83 4.15 -2.53 -2.05
CA VAL A 83 5.56 -2.35 -2.39
C VAL A 83 6.41 -3.20 -1.45
N ALA A 84 7.29 -4.02 -2.01
CA ALA A 84 8.19 -4.91 -1.29
C ALA A 84 9.64 -4.72 -1.79
N PRO A 85 10.64 -5.39 -1.18
CA PRO A 85 12.01 -5.36 -1.67
C PRO A 85 12.17 -5.75 -3.14
N GLU A 86 11.33 -6.65 -3.65
CA GLU A 86 11.42 -7.20 -5.00
C GLU A 86 10.72 -6.36 -6.07
N GLY A 87 9.88 -5.39 -5.69
CA GLY A 87 9.14 -4.53 -6.62
C GLY A 87 7.81 -4.03 -6.07
N MET A 88 6.89 -3.68 -6.97
CA MET A 88 5.54 -3.22 -6.66
C MET A 88 4.49 -4.07 -7.39
N VAL A 89 3.43 -4.44 -6.68
CA VAL A 89 2.24 -5.08 -7.25
C VAL A 89 1.04 -4.16 -7.05
N ALA A 90 0.19 -4.07 -8.07
CA ALA A 90 -1.09 -3.37 -7.98
C ALA A 90 -2.24 -4.29 -8.40
N ARG A 91 -3.37 -4.21 -7.70
CA ARG A 91 -4.63 -4.87 -8.06
C ARG A 91 -5.30 -4.09 -9.20
N ARG A 92 -5.34 -4.68 -10.40
CA ARG A 92 -5.99 -4.12 -11.58
C ARG A 92 -7.03 -5.09 -12.12
N GLN A 93 -8.29 -4.66 -12.19
CA GLN A 93 -9.41 -5.48 -12.70
C GLN A 93 -9.48 -6.87 -12.04
N GLY A 94 -9.26 -6.93 -10.72
CA GLY A 94 -9.30 -8.18 -9.96
C GLY A 94 -8.06 -9.07 -10.08
N ARG A 95 -6.98 -8.61 -10.73
CA ARG A 95 -5.73 -9.35 -10.88
C ARG A 95 -4.55 -8.59 -10.28
N ASP A 96 -3.63 -9.32 -9.68
CA ASP A 96 -2.33 -8.78 -9.26
C ASP A 96 -1.39 -8.65 -10.45
N VAL A 97 -0.88 -7.45 -10.64
CA VAL A 97 0.00 -7.11 -11.75
C VAL A 97 1.26 -6.44 -11.20
N LEU A 98 2.42 -6.95 -11.61
CA LEU A 98 3.70 -6.30 -11.34
C LEU A 98 3.75 -4.94 -12.07
N VAL A 99 4.13 -3.90 -11.35
CA VAL A 99 4.23 -2.54 -11.88
C VAL A 99 5.68 -2.29 -12.31
N ALA A 100 5.91 -2.24 -13.63
CA ALA A 100 7.25 -1.98 -14.19
C ALA A 100 7.65 -0.50 -14.03
N ASP A 101 6.75 0.41 -14.41
CA ASP A 101 6.94 1.85 -14.28
C ASP A 101 6.29 2.31 -12.97
N GLU A 102 7.05 2.21 -11.88
CA GLU A 102 6.56 2.56 -10.55
C GLU A 102 6.40 4.08 -10.40
N PRO A 103 5.31 4.53 -9.75
CA PRO A 103 5.11 5.94 -9.45
C PRO A 103 6.12 6.44 -8.41
N TRP A 104 6.38 7.75 -8.40
CA TRP A 104 7.37 8.37 -7.51
C TRP A 104 7.17 8.02 -6.01
N TRP A 105 5.92 7.85 -5.59
CA TRP A 105 5.60 7.57 -4.20
C TRP A 105 6.01 6.16 -3.76
N ALA A 106 6.25 5.22 -4.69
CA ALA A 106 6.73 3.88 -4.35
C ALA A 106 8.13 3.95 -3.72
N GLU A 107 9.02 4.78 -4.26
CA GLU A 107 10.36 4.98 -3.71
C GLU A 107 10.33 5.73 -2.37
N ALA A 108 9.42 6.70 -2.24
CA ALA A 108 9.19 7.39 -0.97
C ALA A 108 8.68 6.42 0.12
N LEU A 109 7.77 5.52 -0.25
CA LEU A 109 7.27 4.48 0.65
C LEU A 109 8.38 3.51 1.06
N ARG A 110 9.22 3.03 0.11
CA ARG A 110 10.39 2.19 0.45
C ARG A 110 11.30 2.85 1.46
N SER A 111 11.64 4.11 1.21
CA SER A 111 12.49 4.91 2.09
C SER A 111 11.88 5.05 3.48
N ALA A 112 10.58 5.35 3.58
CA ALA A 112 9.87 5.50 4.86
C ALA A 112 9.75 4.19 5.66
N SER A 113 9.74 3.06 4.94
CA SER A 113 9.59 1.69 5.48
C SER A 113 10.93 1.02 5.82
N GLY A 114 12.05 1.64 5.44
CA GLY A 114 13.39 1.07 5.59
C GLY A 114 13.69 -0.07 4.62
N ILE A 115 12.95 -0.17 3.52
CA ILE A 115 13.16 -1.19 2.48
C ILE A 115 14.47 -0.93 1.75
N ARG A 116 15.29 -1.96 1.62
CA ARG A 116 16.39 -1.99 0.67
C ARG A 116 15.89 -2.67 -0.60
N HIS A 117 15.65 -1.86 -1.63
CA HIS A 117 15.19 -2.37 -2.91
C HIS A 117 16.22 -3.36 -3.47
N THR A 118 15.78 -4.58 -3.69
CA THR A 118 16.58 -5.68 -4.24
C THR A 118 15.81 -6.15 -5.47
N PRO A 119 15.99 -5.50 -6.63
CA PRO A 119 15.24 -5.86 -7.83
C PRO A 119 15.35 -7.35 -8.05
N GLY A 120 14.20 -8.04 -8.16
CA GLY A 120 14.19 -9.48 -8.40
C GLY A 120 15.09 -9.79 -9.58
N GLY A 121 16.22 -10.45 -9.33
CA GLY A 121 17.08 -10.95 -10.39
C GLY A 121 16.22 -11.88 -11.25
N LEU A 122 16.11 -11.58 -12.54
CA LEU A 122 15.67 -12.57 -13.52
C LEU A 122 16.64 -13.75 -13.40
N ALA A 123 16.19 -14.81 -12.72
CA ALA A 123 16.75 -16.15 -12.84
C ALA A 123 15.93 -16.92 -13.88
#